data_AF-A0A9X1HIH3-F1
#
_entry.id   AF-A0A9X1HIH3-F1
#
_cell.length_a   1.000
_cell.length_b   1.000
_cell.length_c   1.000
_cell.angle_alpha   90.00
_cell.angle_beta   90.00
_cell.angle_gamma   90.00
#
_symmetry.space_group_name_H-M   'P 1'
#
loop_
_entity.id
_entity.type
_entity.pdbx_description
1 polymer ?
#
loop_
_entity_poly.entity_id
_entity_poly.type
_entity_poly.pdbx_seq_one_letter_code
_entity_poly.pdbx_strand_id
1 'polypeptide(L)'
;MGLSSDSKGNVYFCETKKRRIYKWSAETNAVTFLADFPFQPFATATDSEDNLLVVARYDPQPGYMVNGEQERVKILPDDNEAYSSWGNSGWASYAYSIDPNDPDNTFKVMPRIATTDIKDFSKTYYPSGRWHYTFDDAAVYYPDSAFVAPDGITYIQEVYDIGRTADLNAAVPGESIYALDEINMRTLKMDVGEKGKLTDLREVLPRGQYSTAVDNDGNLYVLDGQIFVYNKNMIEIKRINLTERPLSITFGGKDGNTLFITTANSLFGVRVK
;
A
#
# COMPACT_ATOMS: atom_id res chain seq x y z
N MET A 1 -4.27 -8.18 -3.44
CA MET A 1 -4.99 -7.77 -2.22
C MET A 1 -3.93 -7.17 -1.33
N GLY A 2 -4.06 -5.93 -0.87
CA GLY A 2 -3.10 -5.38 0.10
C GLY A 2 -3.38 -5.84 1.51
N LEU A 3 -2.35 -5.77 2.35
CA LEU A 3 -2.45 -6.01 3.78
C LEU A 3 -1.58 -5.02 4.56
N SER A 4 -1.92 -4.81 5.82
CA SER A 4 -1.13 -3.96 6.72
C SER A 4 -1.26 -4.47 8.15
N SER A 5 -0.39 -4.00 9.03
CA SER A 5 -0.49 -4.27 10.47
C SER A 5 -0.67 -2.99 11.28
N ASP A 6 -1.28 -3.14 12.46
CA ASP A 6 -1.34 -2.08 13.46
C ASP A 6 -0.26 -2.24 14.53
N SER A 7 -0.15 -1.26 15.43
CA SER A 7 0.83 -1.26 16.52
C SER A 7 0.63 -2.40 17.53
N LYS A 8 -0.53 -3.05 17.53
CA LYS A 8 -0.89 -4.19 18.38
C LYS A 8 -0.57 -5.54 17.71
N GLY A 9 -0.06 -5.51 16.48
CA GLY A 9 0.29 -6.68 15.69
C GLY A 9 -0.90 -7.36 15.01
N ASN A 10 -2.10 -6.76 15.01
CA ASN A 10 -3.20 -7.26 14.19
C ASN A 10 -2.87 -7.03 12.72
N VAL A 11 -3.48 -7.81 11.83
CA VAL A 11 -3.28 -7.71 10.40
C VAL A 11 -4.61 -7.48 9.69
N TYR A 12 -4.67 -6.48 8.84
CA TYR A 12 -5.82 -6.12 8.04
C TYR A 12 -5.55 -6.43 6.59
N PHE A 13 -6.53 -6.95 5.86
CA PHE A 13 -6.40 -7.25 4.44
C PHE A 13 -7.75 -7.16 3.74
N CYS A 14 -7.72 -6.81 2.44
CA CYS A 14 -8.94 -6.51 1.69
C CYS A 14 -9.11 -7.38 0.45
N GLU A 15 -10.35 -7.85 0.19
CA GLU A 15 -10.73 -8.59 -1.01
C GLU A 15 -11.43 -7.68 -2.01
N THR A 16 -10.72 -7.30 -3.07
CA THR A 16 -11.19 -6.31 -4.06
C THR A 16 -12.52 -6.68 -4.72
N LYS A 17 -12.69 -7.94 -5.15
CA LYS A 17 -13.89 -8.37 -5.91
C LYS A 17 -15.14 -8.45 -5.05
N LYS A 18 -15.03 -8.96 -3.81
CA LYS A 18 -16.14 -9.04 -2.86
C LYS A 18 -16.35 -7.77 -2.04
N ARG A 19 -15.42 -6.80 -2.13
CA ARG A 19 -15.46 -5.51 -1.40
C ARG A 19 -15.42 -5.68 0.11
N ARG A 20 -14.68 -6.67 0.58
CA ARG A 20 -14.60 -7.03 2.00
C ARG A 20 -13.25 -6.68 2.59
N ILE A 21 -13.26 -6.35 3.87
CA ILE A 21 -12.08 -6.17 4.68
C ILE A 21 -12.14 -7.18 5.82
N TYR A 22 -11.01 -7.78 6.14
CA TYR A 22 -10.85 -8.75 7.20
C TYR A 22 -9.77 -8.30 8.17
N LYS A 23 -9.89 -8.77 9.41
CA LYS A 23 -8.89 -8.61 10.46
C LYS A 23 -8.45 -9.97 10.95
N TRP A 24 -7.16 -10.25 10.91
CA TRP A 24 -6.53 -11.26 11.75
C TRP A 24 -6.13 -10.63 13.08
N SER A 25 -6.60 -11.19 14.19
CA SER A 25 -6.31 -10.68 15.54
C SER A 25 -5.07 -11.34 16.13
N ALA A 26 -4.11 -10.52 16.60
CA ALA A 26 -2.95 -10.99 17.33
C ALA A 26 -3.29 -11.57 18.71
N GLU A 27 -4.45 -11.22 19.25
CA GLU A 27 -4.92 -11.71 20.54
C GLU A 27 -5.51 -13.10 20.43
N THR A 28 -6.38 -13.33 19.45
CA THR A 28 -7.16 -14.57 19.32
C THR A 28 -6.61 -15.53 18.26
N ASN A 29 -5.65 -15.09 17.45
CA ASN A 29 -5.12 -15.80 16.28
C ASN A 29 -6.20 -16.20 15.25
N ALA A 30 -7.31 -15.46 15.20
CA ALA A 30 -8.43 -15.72 14.30
C ALA A 30 -8.62 -14.60 13.28
N VAL A 31 -9.02 -15.00 12.07
CA VAL A 31 -9.52 -14.09 11.04
C VAL A 31 -11.00 -13.83 11.28
N THR A 32 -11.39 -12.57 11.23
CA THR A 32 -12.77 -12.10 11.33
C THR A 32 -13.09 -11.20 10.15
N PHE A 33 -14.35 -11.22 9.71
CA PHE A 33 -14.87 -10.18 8.83
C PHE A 33 -14.90 -8.86 9.60
N LEU A 34 -14.35 -7.81 9.01
CA LEU A 34 -14.30 -6.48 9.63
C LEU A 34 -15.41 -5.59 9.09
N ALA A 35 -15.46 -5.40 7.78
CA ALA A 35 -16.41 -4.50 7.13
C ALA A 35 -16.54 -4.80 5.64
N ASP A 36 -17.63 -4.35 5.02
CA ASP A 36 -17.74 -4.16 3.58
C ASP A 36 -18.31 -2.77 3.26
N PHE A 37 -17.86 -2.22 2.14
CA PHE A 37 -18.26 -0.91 1.65
C PHE A 37 -18.57 -1.01 0.16
N PRO A 38 -19.33 -0.07 -0.44
CA PRO A 38 -19.67 -0.14 -1.85
C PRO A 38 -18.46 0.03 -2.79
N PHE A 39 -17.27 0.35 -2.27
CA PHE A 39 -16.06 0.58 -3.06
C PHE A 39 -15.17 -0.66 -3.14
N GLN A 40 -14.42 -0.81 -4.23
CA GLN A 40 -13.48 -1.93 -4.40
C GLN A 40 -12.14 -1.58 -3.75
N PRO A 41 -11.76 -2.20 -2.61
CA PRO A 41 -10.51 -1.88 -1.93
C PRO A 41 -9.32 -2.55 -2.65
N PHE A 42 -8.20 -1.83 -2.74
CA PHE A 42 -6.96 -2.30 -3.35
C PHE A 42 -5.91 -2.64 -2.30
N ALA A 43 -5.67 -1.71 -1.39
CA ALA A 43 -4.65 -1.79 -0.37
C ALA A 43 -5.11 -1.15 0.95
N THR A 44 -4.45 -1.55 2.02
CA THR A 44 -4.70 -1.07 3.38
C THR A 44 -3.41 -0.52 3.98
N ALA A 45 -3.52 0.43 4.89
CA ALA A 45 -2.44 0.96 5.71
C ALA A 45 -3.00 1.35 7.09
N THR A 46 -2.14 1.73 8.03
CA THR A 46 -2.56 2.19 9.36
C THR A 46 -1.93 3.53 9.67
N ASP A 47 -2.66 4.41 10.35
CA ASP A 47 -2.08 5.65 10.87
C ASP A 47 -1.37 5.41 12.22
N SER A 48 -0.95 6.48 12.90
CA SER A 48 -0.26 6.37 14.19
C SER A 48 -1.19 6.04 15.37
N GLU A 49 -2.50 6.10 15.18
CA GLU A 49 -3.53 5.82 16.18
C GLU A 49 -4.25 4.48 15.94
N ASP A 50 -3.71 3.65 15.05
CA ASP A 50 -4.30 2.39 14.56
C ASP A 50 -5.62 2.55 13.79
N ASN A 51 -5.94 3.73 13.25
CA ASN A 51 -7.03 3.84 12.27
C ASN A 51 -6.62 3.09 11.00
N LEU A 52 -7.55 2.29 10.46
CA LEU A 52 -7.32 1.59 9.20
C LEU A 52 -7.60 2.53 8.05
N LEU A 53 -6.58 2.74 7.22
CA LEU A 53 -6.65 3.48 5.96
C LEU A 53 -6.86 2.48 4.83
N VAL A 54 -7.77 2.78 3.92
CA VAL A 54 -8.10 1.91 2.80
C VAL A 54 -8.14 2.74 1.53
N VAL A 55 -7.36 2.32 0.55
CA VAL A 55 -7.45 2.84 -0.82
C VAL A 55 -8.46 1.99 -1.58
N ALA A 56 -9.40 2.65 -2.24
CA ALA A 56 -10.41 1.99 -3.06
C ALA A 56 -10.68 2.71 -4.38
N ARG A 57 -11.25 1.96 -5.33
CA ARG A 57 -11.75 2.47 -6.60
C ARG A 57 -12.95 3.38 -6.37
N TYR A 58 -12.91 4.55 -6.99
CA TYR A 58 -14.02 5.48 -7.10
C TYR A 58 -14.35 5.77 -8.56
N ASP A 59 -15.58 5.44 -8.95
CA ASP A 59 -16.13 5.75 -10.27
C ASP A 59 -17.20 6.86 -10.09
N PRO A 60 -17.02 8.07 -10.67
CA PRO A 60 -18.08 9.07 -10.74
C PRO A 60 -19.34 8.50 -11.35
N GLN A 61 -20.48 8.79 -10.73
CA GLN A 61 -21.75 8.22 -11.15
C GLN A 61 -22.33 9.04 -12.32
N PRO A 62 -22.68 8.43 -13.46
CA PRO A 62 -23.36 9.12 -14.54
C PRO A 62 -24.67 9.76 -14.05
N GLY A 63 -24.84 11.07 -14.30
CA GLY A 63 -26.00 11.85 -13.86
C GLY A 63 -25.91 12.39 -12.44
N TYR A 64 -24.88 12.04 -11.67
CA TYR A 64 -24.57 12.73 -10.42
C TYR A 64 -23.86 14.04 -10.73
N MET A 65 -24.53 15.15 -10.42
CA MET A 65 -24.08 16.50 -10.75
C MET A 65 -23.52 17.19 -9.52
N VAL A 66 -22.30 17.73 -9.65
CA VAL A 66 -21.67 18.60 -8.65
C VAL A 66 -21.72 20.02 -9.20
N ASN A 67 -22.44 20.91 -8.51
CA ASN A 67 -22.66 22.30 -8.95
C ASN A 67 -23.23 22.43 -10.38
N GLY A 68 -24.04 21.46 -10.81
CA GLY A 68 -24.66 21.45 -12.15
C GLY A 68 -23.81 20.81 -13.24
N GLU A 69 -22.60 20.33 -12.94
CA GLU A 69 -21.72 19.65 -13.88
C GLU A 69 -21.58 18.17 -13.54
N GLN A 70 -21.42 17.32 -14.57
CA GLN A 70 -21.10 15.91 -14.38
C GLN A 70 -19.78 15.79 -13.61
N GLU A 71 -19.81 15.09 -12.49
CA GLU A 71 -18.61 14.82 -11.72
C GLU A 71 -17.56 14.09 -12.57
N ARG A 72 -16.30 14.50 -12.41
CA ARG A 72 -15.13 13.92 -13.05
C ARG A 72 -14.03 13.72 -12.02
N VAL A 73 -13.15 12.76 -12.29
CA VAL A 73 -11.94 12.56 -11.50
C VAL A 73 -10.80 13.43 -12.02
N LYS A 74 -9.88 13.79 -11.12
CA LYS A 74 -8.61 14.42 -11.45
C LYS A 74 -7.77 13.48 -12.32
N ILE A 75 -7.25 13.99 -13.43
CA ILE A 75 -6.19 13.31 -14.19
C ILE A 75 -4.88 13.64 -13.48
N LEU A 76 -4.15 12.61 -13.07
CA LEU A 76 -2.89 12.81 -12.35
C LEU A 76 -1.75 13.08 -13.34
N PRO A 77 -0.78 13.96 -13.01
CA PRO A 77 0.34 14.26 -13.90
C PRO A 77 1.25 13.06 -14.20
N ASP A 78 1.26 12.05 -13.33
CA ASP A 78 1.98 10.79 -13.47
C ASP A 78 1.11 9.67 -14.06
N ASP A 79 0.03 10.00 -14.78
CA ASP A 79 -0.73 9.01 -15.56
C ASP A 79 0.17 8.28 -16.56
N ASN A 80 -0.11 7.01 -16.78
CA ASN A 80 0.67 6.14 -17.64
C ASN A 80 -0.19 5.11 -18.38
N GLU A 81 0.15 4.90 -19.65
CA GLU A 81 -0.61 4.02 -20.55
C GLU A 81 -0.44 2.54 -20.24
N ALA A 82 0.50 2.13 -19.38
CA ALA A 82 0.66 0.72 -19.00
C ALA A 82 -0.61 0.12 -18.34
N TYR A 83 -1.54 0.99 -17.91
CA TYR A 83 -2.84 0.63 -17.37
C TYR A 83 -3.95 0.46 -18.42
N SER A 84 -3.75 0.93 -19.66
CA SER A 84 -4.78 1.08 -20.70
C SER A 84 -5.47 -0.22 -21.12
N SER A 85 -4.80 -1.37 -20.97
CA SER A 85 -5.41 -2.70 -21.24
C SER A 85 -6.52 -3.08 -20.25
N TRP A 86 -6.75 -2.28 -19.19
CA TRP A 86 -7.77 -2.51 -18.15
C TRP A 86 -8.95 -1.52 -18.19
N GLY A 87 -9.08 -0.73 -19.25
CA GLY A 87 -10.26 0.10 -19.54
C GLY A 87 -10.04 1.59 -19.29
N ASN A 88 -10.38 2.38 -20.31
CA ASN A 88 -10.31 3.84 -20.38
C ASN A 88 -10.77 4.53 -19.07
N SER A 89 -9.85 5.28 -18.45
CA SER A 89 -9.76 5.65 -17.03
C SER A 89 -10.69 6.81 -16.61
N GLY A 90 -11.98 6.54 -16.50
CA GLY A 90 -12.97 7.44 -15.89
C GLY A 90 -13.09 7.32 -14.36
N TRP A 91 -12.11 6.73 -13.67
CA TRP A 91 -12.15 6.42 -12.23
C TRP A 91 -10.86 6.88 -11.54
N ALA A 92 -10.87 7.00 -10.21
CA ALA A 92 -9.71 7.36 -9.40
C ALA A 92 -9.56 6.48 -8.16
N SER A 93 -8.34 6.43 -7.63
CA SER A 93 -8.04 5.82 -6.34
C SER A 93 -8.24 6.83 -5.22
N TYR A 94 -9.26 6.63 -4.40
CA TYR A 94 -9.53 7.48 -3.24
C TYR A 94 -9.26 6.70 -1.96
N ALA A 95 -8.87 7.41 -0.91
CA ALA A 95 -8.63 6.83 0.39
C ALA A 95 -9.74 7.18 1.38
N TYR A 96 -10.06 6.26 2.27
CA TYR A 96 -10.92 6.48 3.43
C TYR A 96 -10.30 5.83 4.66
N SER A 97 -10.70 6.30 5.84
CA SER A 97 -10.32 5.72 7.12
C SER A 97 -11.53 5.13 7.84
N ILE A 98 -11.28 4.13 8.68
CA ILE A 98 -12.23 3.57 9.66
C ILE A 98 -11.48 3.27 10.97
N ASP A 99 -12.15 3.39 12.11
CA ASP A 99 -11.74 2.71 13.34
C ASP A 99 -12.06 1.22 13.19
N PRO A 100 -11.07 0.31 13.28
CA PRO A 100 -11.32 -1.13 13.20
C PRO A 100 -12.25 -1.70 14.28
N ASN A 101 -12.57 -0.95 15.32
CA ASN A 101 -13.48 -1.37 16.38
C ASN A 101 -14.91 -0.85 16.18
N ASP A 102 -15.12 0.12 15.29
CA ASP A 102 -16.44 0.69 14.97
C ASP A 102 -16.52 1.15 13.50
N PRO A 103 -16.32 0.23 12.53
CA PRO A 103 -16.05 0.61 11.15
C PRO A 103 -17.23 1.33 10.46
N ASP A 104 -18.47 0.93 10.79
CA ASP A 104 -19.67 1.46 10.13
C ASP A 104 -19.96 2.92 10.52
N ASN A 105 -19.67 3.30 11.76
CA ASN A 105 -19.94 4.65 12.27
C ASN A 105 -18.76 5.61 12.10
N THR A 106 -17.57 5.09 11.78
CA THR A 106 -16.32 5.87 11.69
C THR A 106 -15.78 6.01 10.27
N PHE A 107 -16.50 5.48 9.27
CA PHE A 107 -16.16 5.69 7.86
C PHE A 107 -16.01 7.18 7.55
N LYS A 108 -14.82 7.56 7.09
CA LYS A 108 -14.50 8.93 6.72
C LYS A 108 -13.62 8.95 5.48
N VAL A 109 -14.06 9.64 4.43
CA VAL A 109 -13.21 9.92 3.28
C VAL A 109 -12.00 10.74 3.74
N MET A 110 -10.79 10.30 3.40
CA MET A 110 -9.58 11.04 3.73
C MET A 110 -9.51 12.29 2.85
N PRO A 111 -9.41 13.50 3.44
CA PRO A 111 -9.34 14.72 2.66
C PRO A 111 -8.08 14.76 1.80
N ARG A 112 -8.21 15.30 0.59
CA ARG A 112 -7.05 15.68 -0.22
C ARG A 112 -6.53 17.03 0.25
N ILE A 113 -5.23 17.14 0.45
CA ILE A 113 -4.53 18.40 0.73
C ILE A 113 -3.40 18.61 -0.27
N ALA A 114 -2.99 19.86 -0.49
CA ALA A 114 -1.79 20.13 -1.26
C ALA A 114 -0.55 19.69 -0.46
N THR A 115 0.44 19.07 -1.11
CA THR A 115 1.67 18.64 -0.42
C THR A 115 2.50 19.83 0.09
N THR A 116 2.29 21.01 -0.49
CA THR A 116 2.84 22.29 0.02
C THR A 116 2.29 22.66 1.39
N ASP A 117 1.04 22.28 1.69
CA ASP A 117 0.32 22.67 2.90
C ASP A 117 0.55 21.71 4.08
N ILE A 118 1.27 20.60 3.86
CA ILE A 118 1.72 19.70 4.92
C ILE A 118 2.62 20.48 5.89
N LYS A 119 2.22 20.49 7.18
CA LYS A 119 2.97 21.11 8.27
C LYS A 119 3.65 20.06 9.14
N ASP A 120 2.83 19.23 9.77
CA ASP A 120 3.27 18.12 10.60
C ASP A 120 3.30 16.82 9.78
N PHE A 121 4.31 15.98 10.02
CA PHE A 121 4.57 14.80 9.22
C PHE A 121 5.26 13.72 10.04
N SER A 122 4.69 12.52 10.02
CA SER A 122 5.29 11.30 10.59
C SER A 122 5.69 10.34 9.48
N LYS A 123 4.73 9.95 8.64
CA LYS A 123 4.95 9.02 7.54
C LYS A 123 3.98 9.26 6.39
N THR A 124 4.35 8.79 5.21
CA THR A 124 3.42 8.69 4.08
C THR A 124 3.50 7.31 3.44
N TYR A 125 2.50 6.92 2.67
CA TYR A 125 2.49 5.64 1.96
C TYR A 125 2.65 5.83 0.46
N TYR A 126 3.46 4.96 -0.14
CA TYR A 126 3.64 4.80 -1.58
C TYR A 126 3.30 3.38 -2.01
N PRO A 127 2.91 3.16 -3.28
CA PRO A 127 2.86 1.82 -3.88
C PRO A 127 4.15 1.04 -3.64
N SER A 128 4.06 -0.19 -3.15
CA SER A 128 5.23 -1.07 -3.01
C SER A 128 5.80 -1.48 -4.37
N GLY A 129 4.91 -1.81 -5.31
CA GLY A 129 5.23 -2.15 -6.69
C GLY A 129 4.44 -1.32 -7.68
N ARG A 130 5.07 -1.03 -8.83
CA ARG A 130 4.55 -0.19 -9.89
C ARG A 130 4.76 -0.84 -11.25
N TRP A 131 3.68 -0.91 -12.03
CA TRP A 131 3.71 -1.33 -13.43
C TRP A 131 3.69 -0.06 -14.31
N HIS A 132 4.86 0.54 -14.53
CA HIS A 132 4.98 1.88 -15.11
C HIS A 132 6.06 1.94 -16.19
N TYR A 133 5.75 2.39 -17.41
CA TYR A 133 6.72 2.41 -18.51
C TYR A 133 7.88 3.39 -18.27
N THR A 134 7.62 4.48 -17.55
CA THR A 134 8.64 5.44 -17.08
C THR A 134 8.86 5.31 -15.57
N PHE A 135 9.06 4.08 -15.08
CA PHE A 135 9.17 3.76 -13.66
C PHE A 135 10.12 4.70 -12.90
N ASP A 136 11.32 4.98 -13.41
CA ASP A 136 12.33 5.78 -12.70
C ASP A 136 11.81 7.19 -12.40
N ASP A 137 11.14 7.83 -13.37
CA ASP A 137 10.52 9.14 -13.21
C ASP A 137 9.32 9.09 -12.25
N ALA A 138 8.47 8.07 -12.39
CA ALA A 138 7.28 7.88 -11.55
C ALA A 138 7.62 7.54 -10.09
N ALA A 139 8.74 6.86 -9.85
CA ALA A 139 9.20 6.47 -8.52
C ALA A 139 9.68 7.69 -7.71
N VAL A 140 10.37 8.64 -8.35
CA VAL A 140 10.85 9.89 -7.71
C VAL A 140 9.84 11.04 -7.82
N TYR A 141 8.76 10.87 -8.58
CA TYR A 141 7.71 11.87 -8.70
C TYR A 141 7.09 12.17 -7.33
N TYR A 142 7.05 13.47 -7.01
CA TYR A 142 6.43 13.96 -5.78
C TYR A 142 5.14 14.67 -6.15
N PRO A 143 3.97 14.10 -5.79
CA PRO A 143 2.70 14.64 -6.23
C PRO A 143 2.39 16.00 -5.59
N ASP A 144 1.53 16.78 -6.26
CA ASP A 144 1.03 18.06 -5.76
C ASP A 144 0.07 17.92 -4.58
N SER A 145 -0.39 16.70 -4.29
CA SER A 145 -1.38 16.42 -3.25
C SER A 145 -1.25 15.03 -2.65
N ALA A 146 -1.81 14.88 -1.45
CA ALA A 146 -1.86 13.64 -0.70
C ALA A 146 -3.20 13.54 0.04
N PHE A 147 -3.61 12.32 0.38
CA PHE A 147 -4.72 12.08 1.30
C PHE A 147 -4.22 12.10 2.74
N VAL A 148 -4.84 12.89 3.60
CA VAL A 148 -4.47 13.00 5.03
C VAL A 148 -5.31 12.05 5.89
N ALA A 149 -4.64 11.29 6.75
CA ALA A 149 -5.27 10.40 7.72
C ALA A 149 -5.89 11.17 8.90
N PRO A 150 -6.74 10.52 9.72
CA PRO A 150 -7.35 11.15 10.90
C PRO A 150 -6.35 11.76 11.88
N ASP A 151 -5.19 11.13 12.07
CA ASP A 151 -4.12 11.62 12.95
C ASP A 151 -3.46 12.93 12.47
N GLY A 152 -3.73 13.39 11.25
CA GLY A 152 -3.22 14.64 10.69
C GLY A 152 -1.72 14.63 10.35
N ILE A 153 -1.03 13.51 10.54
CA ILE A 153 0.44 13.39 10.35
C ILE A 153 0.83 12.16 9.51
N THR A 154 -0.11 11.27 9.23
CA THR A 154 0.02 10.16 8.29
C THR A 154 -0.67 10.52 6.97
N TYR A 155 -0.03 10.17 5.85
CA TYR A 155 -0.51 10.50 4.52
C TYR A 155 -0.48 9.29 3.57
N ILE A 156 -1.26 9.34 2.49
CA ILE A 156 -1.11 8.48 1.30
C ILE A 156 -0.88 9.42 0.12
N GLN A 157 0.26 9.29 -0.57
CA GLN A 157 0.57 10.18 -1.70
C GLN A 157 -0.39 9.96 -2.85
N GLU A 158 -0.89 11.02 -3.50
CA GLU A 158 -1.78 10.85 -4.66
C GLU A 158 -0.97 10.60 -5.93
N VAL A 159 -0.57 9.34 -6.14
CA VAL A 159 0.12 8.88 -7.35
C VAL A 159 -0.75 7.89 -8.12
N TYR A 160 -0.62 7.87 -9.44
CA TYR A 160 -1.48 7.08 -10.33
C TYR A 160 -1.41 5.58 -10.05
N ASP A 161 -0.21 5.08 -9.74
CA ASP A 161 0.06 3.65 -9.55
C ASP A 161 -0.66 3.00 -8.36
N ILE A 162 -1.18 3.81 -7.43
CA ILE A 162 -1.96 3.30 -6.29
C ILE A 162 -3.15 2.46 -6.75
N GLY A 163 -3.73 2.77 -7.92
CA GLY A 163 -4.90 2.07 -8.44
C GLY A 163 -4.69 0.61 -8.81
N ARG A 164 -3.45 0.12 -8.84
CA ARG A 164 -3.13 -1.28 -9.10
C ARG A 164 -2.11 -1.85 -8.12
N THR A 165 -1.72 -1.07 -7.12
CA THR A 165 -0.68 -1.54 -6.22
C THR A 165 -1.16 -2.76 -5.45
N ALA A 166 -0.27 -3.73 -5.28
CA ALA A 166 -0.56 -4.90 -4.48
C ALA A 166 -0.46 -4.59 -2.99
N ASP A 167 0.30 -3.55 -2.61
CA ASP A 167 0.57 -3.18 -1.23
C ASP A 167 1.02 -1.72 -1.08
N LEU A 168 1.00 -1.20 0.15
CA LEU A 168 1.50 0.14 0.46
C LEU A 168 2.66 0.06 1.44
N ASN A 169 3.77 0.70 1.08
CA ASN A 169 4.95 0.79 1.94
C ASN A 169 5.04 2.18 2.57
N ALA A 170 5.30 2.20 3.88
CA ALA A 170 5.53 3.44 4.62
C ALA A 170 6.89 4.05 4.25
N ALA A 171 6.89 5.35 4.02
CA ALA A 171 8.05 6.20 3.84
C ALA A 171 8.12 7.15 5.05
N VAL A 172 9.13 6.93 5.89
CA VAL A 172 9.42 7.72 7.10
C VAL A 172 10.65 8.60 6.84
N PRO A 173 10.62 9.92 7.11
CA PRO A 173 11.75 10.80 6.80
C PRO A 173 13.03 10.38 7.52
N GLY A 174 14.15 10.40 6.81
CA GLY A 174 15.44 9.95 7.32
C GLY A 174 15.68 8.44 7.18
N GLU A 175 14.67 7.67 6.76
CA GLU A 175 14.80 6.25 6.45
C GLU A 175 14.92 6.01 4.95
N SER A 176 14.92 4.73 4.56
CA SER A 176 14.85 4.31 3.15
C SER A 176 13.61 3.46 2.91
N ILE A 177 13.07 3.53 1.71
CA ILE A 177 11.99 2.67 1.23
C ILE A 177 12.48 1.78 0.09
N TYR A 178 11.81 0.64 -0.09
CA TYR A 178 11.99 -0.21 -1.26
C TYR A 178 10.81 -0.08 -2.21
N ALA A 179 11.09 0.13 -3.49
CA ALA A 179 10.13 0.20 -4.58
C ALA A 179 10.43 -0.89 -5.61
N LEU A 180 9.38 -1.46 -6.21
CA LEU A 180 9.49 -2.54 -7.18
C LEU A 180 9.07 -2.08 -8.58
N ASP A 181 9.99 -2.19 -9.52
CA ASP A 181 9.70 -2.04 -10.95
C ASP A 181 9.23 -3.39 -11.49
N GLU A 182 7.92 -3.53 -11.67
CA GLU A 182 7.31 -4.80 -12.06
C GLU A 182 7.53 -5.14 -13.54
N ILE A 183 7.85 -4.15 -14.38
CA ILE A 183 8.10 -4.36 -15.81
C ILE A 183 9.52 -4.86 -16.02
N ASN A 184 10.51 -4.20 -15.42
CA ASN A 184 11.91 -4.58 -15.55
C ASN A 184 12.40 -5.58 -14.49
N MET A 185 11.52 -5.98 -13.56
CA MET A 185 11.81 -7.00 -12.55
C MET A 185 12.99 -6.62 -11.66
N ARG A 186 12.93 -5.47 -10.99
CA ARG A 186 14.02 -5.00 -10.12
C ARG A 186 13.51 -4.37 -8.83
N THR A 187 14.31 -4.49 -7.77
CA THR A 187 14.08 -3.83 -6.50
C THR A 187 15.01 -2.63 -6.39
N LEU A 188 14.42 -1.48 -6.11
CA LEU A 188 15.09 -0.22 -5.93
C LEU A 188 15.02 0.16 -4.45
N LYS A 189 16.09 0.77 -3.95
CA LYS A 189 16.14 1.45 -2.66
C LYS A 189 16.18 2.96 -2.90
N MET A 190 15.41 3.70 -2.12
CA MET A 190 15.29 5.15 -2.21
C MET A 190 15.40 5.77 -0.83
N ASP A 191 15.91 6.99 -0.76
CA ASP A 191 15.98 7.74 0.50
C ASP A 191 14.73 8.60 0.66
N VAL A 192 14.21 8.64 1.89
CA VAL A 192 13.00 9.38 2.24
C VAL A 192 13.40 10.70 2.88
N GLY A 193 13.18 11.79 2.14
CA GLY A 193 13.41 13.15 2.60
C GLY A 193 12.23 13.74 3.37
N GLU A 194 12.27 15.06 3.55
CA GLU A 194 11.17 15.81 4.16
C GLU A 194 9.84 15.55 3.45
N LYS A 195 8.76 15.47 4.25
CA LYS A 195 7.39 15.21 3.77
C LYS A 195 7.26 13.92 2.93
N GLY A 196 8.19 12.98 3.13
CA GLY A 196 8.18 11.69 2.45
C GLY A 196 8.71 11.73 1.01
N LYS A 197 9.33 12.83 0.56
CA LYS A 197 9.85 12.93 -0.80
C LYS A 197 10.92 11.88 -1.07
N LEU A 198 10.73 11.07 -2.11
CA LEU A 198 11.67 10.02 -2.47
C LEU A 198 12.78 10.54 -3.38
N THR A 199 14.02 10.16 -3.09
CA THR A 199 15.22 10.59 -3.82
C THR A 199 16.23 9.44 -3.92
N ASP A 200 17.31 9.67 -4.69
CA ASP A 200 18.43 8.73 -4.85
C ASP A 200 17.95 7.30 -5.20
N LEU A 201 17.37 7.13 -6.39
CA LEU A 201 16.88 5.83 -6.86
C LEU A 201 18.05 4.89 -7.16
N ARG A 202 18.18 3.80 -6.41
CA ARG A 202 19.31 2.85 -6.52
C ARG A 202 18.83 1.42 -6.70
N GLU A 203 19.20 0.76 -7.79
CA GLU A 203 18.95 -0.67 -7.93
C GLU A 203 19.78 -1.46 -6.93
N VAL A 204 19.12 -2.31 -6.15
CA VAL A 204 19.77 -3.16 -5.13
C VAL A 204 19.65 -4.64 -5.44
N LEU A 205 18.64 -5.05 -6.20
CA LEU A 205 18.44 -6.44 -6.61
C LEU A 205 17.83 -6.51 -8.02
N PRO A 206 18.32 -7.40 -8.90
CA PRO A 206 17.74 -7.64 -10.23
C PRO A 206 16.55 -8.60 -10.15
N ARG A 207 15.64 -8.35 -9.20
CA ARG A 207 14.34 -9.03 -9.07
C ARG A 207 13.36 -8.22 -8.22
N GLY A 208 12.07 -8.49 -8.38
CA GLY A 208 11.03 -8.02 -7.48
C GLY A 208 9.70 -7.72 -8.19
N GLN A 209 8.60 -8.03 -7.52
CA GLN A 209 7.22 -7.74 -7.94
C GLN A 209 6.31 -7.56 -6.73
N TYR A 210 5.20 -6.85 -6.89
CA TYR A 210 4.10 -6.75 -5.93
C TYR A 210 4.42 -6.11 -4.58
N SER A 211 5.16 -6.76 -3.68
CA SER A 211 5.35 -6.29 -2.30
C SER A 211 6.72 -6.63 -1.72
N THR A 212 7.14 -5.82 -0.76
CA THR A 212 8.33 -6.03 0.07
C THR A 212 7.99 -5.83 1.54
N ALA A 213 8.78 -6.44 2.43
CA ALA A 213 8.74 -6.18 3.86
C ALA A 213 10.15 -6.25 4.45
N VAL A 214 10.41 -5.51 5.52
CA VAL A 214 11.70 -5.53 6.22
C VAL A 214 11.45 -5.98 7.65
N ASP A 215 12.23 -6.96 8.12
CA ASP A 215 12.15 -7.40 9.52
C ASP A 215 13.01 -6.53 10.45
N ASN A 216 12.87 -6.74 11.76
CA ASN A 216 13.59 -5.98 12.79
C ASN A 216 15.13 -6.16 12.75
N ASP A 217 15.67 -7.14 12.01
CA ASP A 217 17.12 -7.31 11.83
C ASP A 217 17.63 -6.60 10.56
N GLY A 218 16.72 -5.99 9.80
CA GLY A 218 17.02 -5.37 8.51
C GLY A 218 17.10 -6.36 7.36
N ASN A 219 16.52 -7.56 7.49
CA ASN A 219 16.39 -8.47 6.35
C ASN A 219 15.22 -8.04 5.48
N LEU A 220 15.46 -7.96 4.17
CA LEU A 220 14.49 -7.60 3.16
C LEU A 220 13.83 -8.86 2.57
N TYR A 221 12.51 -8.89 2.60
CA TYR A 221 11.67 -9.90 1.98
C TYR A 221 11.11 -9.32 0.68
N VAL A 222 11.36 -9.99 -0.44
CA VAL A 222 10.95 -9.55 -1.78
C VAL A 222 10.12 -10.65 -2.43
N LEU A 223 8.93 -10.28 -2.91
CA LEU A 223 8.11 -11.18 -3.73
C LEU A 223 8.62 -11.21 -5.17
N ASP A 224 8.73 -12.41 -5.75
CA ASP A 224 8.93 -12.64 -7.18
C ASP A 224 8.56 -14.11 -7.49
N GLY A 225 7.26 -14.39 -7.47
CA GLY A 225 6.69 -15.75 -7.56
C GLY A 225 6.83 -16.59 -6.27
N GLN A 226 7.97 -16.50 -5.61
CA GLN A 226 8.24 -16.96 -4.23
C GLN A 226 8.65 -15.76 -3.37
N ILE A 227 8.97 -15.98 -2.09
CA ILE A 227 9.50 -14.93 -1.21
C ILE A 227 11.00 -15.14 -1.04
N PHE A 228 11.80 -14.20 -1.52
CA PHE A 228 13.25 -14.17 -1.33
C PHE A 228 13.59 -13.32 -0.13
N VAL A 229 14.51 -13.80 0.72
CA VAL A 229 14.95 -13.09 1.91
C VAL A 229 16.42 -12.74 1.75
N TYR A 230 16.73 -11.47 1.90
CA TYR A 230 18.06 -10.90 1.81
C TYR A 230 18.46 -10.28 3.13
N ASN A 231 19.70 -10.43 3.54
CA ASN A 231 20.21 -9.68 4.69
C ASN A 231 20.47 -8.20 4.31
N LYS A 232 20.85 -7.38 5.29
CA LYS A 232 21.18 -5.96 5.11
C LYS A 232 22.26 -5.65 4.06
N ASN A 233 23.08 -6.64 3.67
CA ASN A 233 24.10 -6.52 2.64
C ASN A 233 23.60 -7.01 1.27
N MET A 234 22.30 -7.22 1.11
CA MET A 234 21.65 -7.74 -0.11
C MET A 234 22.13 -9.13 -0.52
N ILE A 235 22.60 -9.94 0.44
CA ILE A 235 22.93 -11.35 0.23
C ILE A 235 21.70 -12.19 0.52
N GLU A 236 21.30 -13.03 -0.43
CA GLU A 236 20.17 -13.96 -0.26
C GLU A 236 20.50 -14.98 0.84
N ILE A 237 19.64 -15.07 1.87
CA ILE A 237 19.83 -15.95 3.03
C ILE A 237 18.76 -17.04 3.13
N LYS A 238 17.60 -16.85 2.50
CA LYS A 238 16.47 -17.79 2.58
C LYS A 238 15.51 -17.60 1.41
N ARG A 239 14.79 -18.67 1.06
CA ARG A 239 13.59 -18.63 0.20
C ARG A 239 12.41 -19.27 0.92
N ILE A 240 11.25 -18.65 0.85
CA ILE A 240 9.98 -19.18 1.38
C ILE A 240 9.09 -19.49 0.18
N ASN A 241 8.70 -20.75 0.07
CA ASN A 241 7.80 -21.24 -0.97
C ASN A 241 6.40 -21.44 -0.38
N LEU A 242 5.39 -21.09 -1.16
CA LEU A 242 3.98 -21.33 -0.86
C LEU A 242 3.36 -22.20 -1.96
N THR A 243 2.21 -22.81 -1.65
CA THR A 243 1.40 -23.54 -2.63
C THR A 243 0.64 -22.61 -3.58
N GLU A 244 0.54 -21.33 -3.25
CA GLU A 244 -0.15 -20.29 -4.01
C GLU A 244 0.79 -19.09 -4.22
N ARG A 245 0.61 -18.35 -5.33
CA ARG A 245 1.43 -17.17 -5.62
C ARG A 245 1.17 -16.08 -4.58
N PRO A 246 2.21 -15.59 -3.85
CA PRO A 246 2.07 -14.47 -2.93
C PRO A 246 1.78 -13.18 -3.70
N LEU A 247 0.93 -12.33 -3.12
CA LEU A 247 0.53 -11.04 -3.69
C LEU A 247 0.97 -9.87 -2.82
N SER A 248 0.99 -10.02 -1.50
CA SER A 248 1.43 -8.96 -0.59
C SER A 248 1.92 -9.55 0.72
N ILE A 249 2.81 -8.83 1.41
CA ILE A 249 3.44 -9.30 2.64
C ILE A 249 3.55 -8.21 3.71
N THR A 250 3.33 -8.57 4.97
CA THR A 250 3.57 -7.67 6.10
C THR A 250 3.97 -8.46 7.35
N PHE A 251 4.67 -7.81 8.28
CA PHE A 251 4.95 -8.38 9.60
C PHE A 251 3.82 -8.07 10.57
N GLY A 252 3.44 -9.06 11.36
CA GLY A 252 2.42 -8.93 12.40
C GLY A 252 2.60 -9.96 13.51
N GLY A 253 1.56 -10.08 14.35
CA GLY A 253 1.62 -10.82 15.61
C GLY A 253 2.22 -10.00 16.75
N LYS A 254 1.97 -10.42 17.99
CA LYS A 254 2.37 -9.68 19.21
C LYS A 254 3.87 -9.38 19.33
N ASP A 255 4.70 -10.18 18.65
CA ASP A 255 6.15 -10.05 18.65
C ASP A 255 6.73 -9.64 17.29
N GLY A 256 5.88 -9.35 16.31
CA GLY A 256 6.29 -8.93 14.96
C GLY A 256 7.06 -9.99 14.16
N ASN A 257 7.08 -11.25 14.59
CA ASN A 257 7.92 -12.30 14.01
C ASN A 257 7.15 -13.28 13.11
N THR A 258 5.92 -12.92 12.72
CA THR A 258 5.13 -13.68 11.76
C THR A 258 4.97 -12.84 10.48
N LEU A 259 5.44 -13.40 9.37
CA LEU A 259 5.21 -12.85 8.04
C LEU A 259 3.83 -13.29 7.56
N PHE A 260 2.90 -12.35 7.46
CA PHE A 260 1.59 -12.56 6.86
C PHE A 260 1.67 -12.34 5.36
N ILE A 261 1.01 -13.22 4.62
CA ILE A 261 1.10 -13.27 3.17
C ILE A 261 -0.29 -13.47 2.61
N THR A 262 -0.77 -12.55 1.77
CA THR A 262 -2.00 -12.80 0.99
C THR A 262 -1.66 -13.47 -0.34
N THR A 263 -2.59 -14.29 -0.80
CA THR A 263 -2.60 -14.86 -2.15
C THR A 263 -3.92 -14.52 -2.83
N ALA A 264 -4.21 -15.13 -3.98
CA ALA A 264 -5.50 -14.96 -4.63
C ALA A 264 -6.68 -15.46 -3.78
N ASN A 265 -6.48 -16.47 -2.92
CA ASN A 265 -7.56 -17.14 -2.21
C ASN A 265 -7.34 -17.32 -0.70
N SER A 266 -6.13 -17.05 -0.20
CA SER A 266 -5.72 -17.46 1.15
C SER A 266 -4.92 -16.37 1.86
N LEU A 267 -4.95 -16.42 3.20
CA LEU A 267 -4.01 -15.74 4.08
C LEU A 267 -3.10 -16.81 4.70
N PHE A 268 -1.79 -16.66 4.53
CA PHE A 268 -0.79 -17.47 5.20
C PHE A 268 -0.13 -16.66 6.32
N GLY A 269 0.27 -17.35 7.39
CA GLY A 269 1.17 -16.81 8.40
C GLY A 269 2.40 -17.71 8.51
N VAL A 270 3.58 -17.18 8.22
CA VAL A 270 4.84 -17.90 8.29
C VAL A 270 5.67 -17.34 9.42
N ARG A 271 5.98 -18.19 10.40
CA ARG A 271 6.88 -17.82 11.48
C ARG A 271 8.31 -17.71 10.96
N VAL A 272 8.95 -16.57 11.15
CA VAL A 272 10.32 -16.33 10.65
C VAL A 272 11.39 -16.36 11.74
N LYS A 273 11.00 -16.33 13.01
CA LYS A 273 11.88 -16.50 14.18
C LYS A 273 11.25 -17.38 15.26
#